data_AF-A0A836WLF3-F1
#
_entry.id   AF-A0A836WLF3-F1
#
_cell.length_a   1.000
_cell.length_b   1.000
_cell.length_c   1.000
_cell.angle_alpha   90.00
_cell.angle_beta   90.00
_cell.angle_gamma   90.00
#
_symmetry.space_group_name_H-M   'P 1'
#
loop_
_entity.id
_entity.type
_entity.pdbx_description
1 polymer ?
#
loop_
_entity_poly.entity_id
_entity_poly.type
_entity_poly.pdbx_seq_one_letter_code
_entity_poly.pdbx_strand_id
1 'polypeptide(L)'
;MNLKMLSGISLGRVAIYLILIVFALLYLAPLYVMLTTSLKDIEEIRSGNLLALPNDPTFYAWIKAWSSACTGSECNGLAPFFWNSVKIVVPAVLISTVVGAFNG
;
A
#
# COMPACT_ATOMS: atom_id res chain seq x y z
N MET A 1 -17.69 -16.32 42.97
CA MET A 1 -17.30 -15.28 41.99
C MET A 1 -17.88 -15.69 40.64
N ASN A 2 -18.60 -14.77 40.00
CA ASN A 2 -19.73 -15.04 39.11
C ASN A 2 -19.30 -15.51 37.70
N LEU A 3 -19.78 -16.68 37.25
CA LEU A 3 -19.57 -17.17 35.87
C LEU A 3 -20.12 -16.21 34.79
N LYS A 4 -20.99 -15.25 35.16
CA LYS A 4 -21.47 -14.20 34.24
C LYS A 4 -20.42 -13.14 33.89
N MET A 5 -19.30 -13.04 34.62
CA MET A 5 -18.29 -12.01 34.32
C MET A 5 -17.36 -12.40 33.15
N LEU A 6 -17.19 -13.70 32.90
CA LEU A 6 -16.51 -14.23 31.71
C LEU A 6 -17.41 -14.23 30.46
N SER A 7 -18.70 -13.88 30.61
CA SER A 7 -19.69 -13.80 29.52
C SER A 7 -19.58 -12.53 28.66
N GLY A 8 -18.65 -11.62 28.96
CA GLY A 8 -18.45 -10.39 28.17
C GLY A 8 -17.69 -10.63 26.86
N ILE A 9 -16.97 -11.75 26.76
CA ILE A 9 -16.18 -12.11 25.59
C ILE A 9 -16.83 -13.33 24.94
N SER A 10 -17.61 -13.08 23.88
CA SER A 10 -18.12 -14.16 23.03
C SER A 10 -16.93 -14.86 22.38
N LEU A 11 -16.73 -16.15 22.67
CA LEU A 11 -15.68 -16.98 22.07
C LEU A 11 -15.72 -16.90 20.53
N GLY A 12 -16.91 -16.81 19.95
CA GLY A 12 -17.10 -16.62 18.50
C GLY A 12 -16.53 -15.29 17.99
N ARG A 13 -16.69 -14.19 18.74
CA ARG A 13 -16.09 -12.89 18.37
C ARG A 13 -14.57 -12.94 18.43
N VAL A 14 -14.00 -13.61 19.43
CA VAL A 14 -12.55 -13.81 19.53
C VAL A 14 -12.02 -14.60 18.34
N ALA A 15 -12.68 -15.70 17.98
CA ALA A 15 -12.31 -16.50 16.82
C ALA A 15 -12.37 -15.69 15.52
N ILE A 16 -13.44 -14.90 15.32
CA ILE A 16 -13.57 -14.01 14.15
C ILE A 16 -12.42 -13.00 14.10
N TYR A 17 -12.12 -12.30 15.19
CA TYR A 17 -11.04 -11.30 15.19
C TYR A 17 -9.67 -11.92 14.99
N LEU A 18 -9.39 -13.09 15.56
CA LEU A 18 -8.13 -13.80 15.30
C LEU A 18 -7.97 -14.14 13.82
N ILE A 19 -9.03 -14.67 13.20
CA ILE A 19 -9.02 -14.99 11.77
C ILE A 19 -8.81 -13.72 10.94
N LEU A 20 -9.56 -12.65 11.22
CA LEU A 20 -9.43 -11.37 10.52
C LEU A 20 -8.02 -10.78 10.65
N ILE A 21 -7.40 -10.85 11.84
CA ILE A 21 -6.03 -10.37 12.07
C ILE A 21 -5.04 -11.20 11.25
N VAL A 22 -5.16 -12.53 11.24
CA VAL A 22 -4.28 -13.39 10.45
C VAL A 22 -4.38 -13.04 8.96
N PHE A 23 -5.59 -12.92 8.42
CA PHE A 23 -5.76 -12.50 7.03
C PHE A 23 -5.23 -11.10 6.77
N ALA A 24 -5.50 -10.14 7.65
CA ALA A 24 -4.96 -8.78 7.53
C ALA A 24 -3.42 -8.78 7.46
N LEU A 25 -2.74 -9.54 8.33
CA LEU A 25 -1.28 -9.66 8.30
C LEU A 25 -0.77 -10.30 7.00
N LEU A 26 -1.45 -11.34 6.51
CA LEU A 26 -1.09 -11.99 5.24
C LEU A 26 -1.24 -11.02 4.05
N TYR A 27 -2.31 -10.24 4.00
CA TYR A 27 -2.53 -9.25 2.94
C TYR A 27 -1.60 -8.03 3.05
N LEU A 28 -1.21 -7.65 4.27
CA LEU A 28 -0.28 -6.54 4.50
C LEU A 28 1.19 -6.93 4.30
N ALA A 29 1.54 -8.22 4.38
CA ALA A 29 2.91 -8.69 4.17
C ALA A 29 3.56 -8.19 2.86
N PRO A 30 2.94 -8.31 1.67
CA PRO A 30 3.54 -7.76 0.44
C PRO A 30 3.65 -6.24 0.48
N LEU A 31 2.68 -5.53 1.08
CA LEU A 31 2.74 -4.07 1.24
C LEU A 31 3.92 -3.66 2.14
N TYR A 32 4.15 -4.39 3.23
CA TYR A 32 5.31 -4.19 4.10
C TYR A 32 6.64 -4.31 3.33
N VAL A 33 6.79 -5.37 2.51
CA VAL A 33 8.01 -5.56 1.71
C VAL A 33 8.17 -4.43 0.70
N MET A 34 7.11 -4.02 0.01
CA MET A 34 7.17 -2.91 -0.95
C MET A 34 7.57 -1.59 -0.29
N LEU A 35 6.98 -1.27 0.86
CA LEU A 35 7.29 -0.03 1.57
C LEU A 35 8.72 -0.02 2.11
N THR A 36 9.15 -1.08 2.78
CA THR A 36 10.50 -1.17 3.35
C THR A 36 11.59 -1.15 2.27
N THR A 37 11.38 -1.86 1.17
CA THR A 37 12.34 -1.87 0.04
C THR A 37 12.37 -0.56 -0.73
N SER A 38 11.26 0.19 -0.81
CA SER A 38 11.24 1.52 -1.44
C SER A 38 12.14 2.56 -0.77
N LEU A 39 12.55 2.29 0.48
CA LEU A 39 13.43 3.14 1.28
C LEU A 39 14.87 2.62 1.36
N LYS A 40 15.17 1.46 0.77
CA LYS A 40 16.52 0.88 0.73
C LYS A 40 17.31 1.40 -0.47
N ASP A 41 18.63 1.41 -0.34
CA ASP A 41 19.52 1.63 -1.47
C ASP A 41 19.65 0.36 -2.34
N ILE A 42 20.09 0.52 -3.60
CA ILE A 42 20.10 -0.59 -4.56
C ILE A 42 21.10 -1.68 -4.18
N GLU A 43 22.23 -1.32 -3.57
CA GLU A 43 23.20 -2.28 -3.03
C GLU A 43 22.59 -3.10 -1.89
N GLU A 44 21.86 -2.47 -0.97
CA GLU A 44 21.20 -3.15 0.15
C GLU A 44 20.13 -4.15 -0.34
N ILE A 45 19.37 -3.78 -1.38
CA ILE A 45 18.39 -4.68 -2.00
C ILE A 45 19.10 -5.87 -2.67
N ARG A 46 20.25 -5.67 -3.31
CA ARG A 46 20.98 -6.71 -4.06
C ARG A 46 21.73 -7.69 -3.18
N SER A 47 22.30 -7.26 -2.06
CA SER A 47 23.11 -8.10 -1.17
C SER A 47 22.39 -8.53 0.11
N GLY A 48 21.21 -7.99 0.39
CA GLY A 48 20.52 -8.14 1.66
C GLY A 48 19.25 -9.00 1.63
N ASN A 49 18.54 -8.99 2.77
CA ASN A 49 17.25 -9.64 2.94
C ASN A 49 16.11 -8.63 2.67
N LEU A 50 15.20 -8.98 1.74
CA LEU A 50 14.04 -8.16 1.40
C LEU A 50 13.09 -7.94 2.58
N LEU A 51 12.97 -8.92 3.48
CA LEU A 51 12.09 -8.84 4.66
C LEU A 51 12.68 -8.05 5.82
N ALA A 52 13.99 -7.81 5.83
CA ALA A 52 14.63 -7.03 6.89
C ALA A 52 14.23 -5.55 6.78
N LEU A 53 14.22 -4.85 7.92
CA LEU A 53 14.07 -3.40 7.91
C LEU A 53 15.26 -2.74 7.19
N PRO A 54 15.07 -1.54 6.58
CA PRO A 54 16.17 -0.79 5.98
C PRO A 54 17.21 -0.40 7.05
N ASN A 55 18.49 -0.63 6.74
CA ASN A 55 19.59 -0.22 7.62
C ASN A 55 19.80 1.29 7.56
N ASP A 56 19.81 1.85 6.35
CA ASP A 56 19.99 3.28 6.09
C ASP A 56 18.86 3.82 5.19
N PRO A 57 17.69 4.19 5.77
CA PRO A 57 16.52 4.60 5.01
C PRO A 57 16.77 5.88 4.20
N THR A 58 16.37 5.89 2.92
CA THR A 58 16.56 7.03 2.00
C THR A 58 15.36 7.26 1.08
N PHE A 59 15.14 8.53 0.70
CA PHE A 59 14.14 8.92 -0.31
C PHE A 59 14.72 9.05 -1.72
N TYR A 60 15.98 8.66 -1.93
CA TYR A 60 16.65 8.75 -3.22
C TYR A 60 15.85 8.07 -4.34
N ALA A 61 15.39 6.84 -4.11
CA ALA A 61 14.60 6.09 -5.08
C ALA A 61 13.29 6.80 -5.45
N TRP A 62 12.60 7.40 -4.47
CA TRP A 62 11.38 8.18 -4.68
C TRP A 62 11.61 9.40 -5.57
N ILE A 63 12.62 10.20 -5.26
CA ILE A 63 12.96 11.40 -6.04
C ILE A 63 13.36 11.00 -7.45
N LYS A 64 14.25 10.01 -7.60
CA LYS A 64 14.69 9.51 -8.90
C LYS A 64 13.53 9.01 -9.73
N ALA A 65 12.67 8.16 -9.17
CA ALA A 65 11.50 7.62 -9.84
C ALA A 65 10.54 8.73 -10.29
N TRP A 66 10.32 9.76 -9.45
CA TRP A 66 9.40 10.84 -9.74
C TRP A 66 9.90 11.79 -10.84
N SER A 67 11.18 12.20 -10.81
CA SER A 67 11.67 13.33 -11.61
C SER A 67 12.65 13.00 -12.72
N SER A 68 13.34 11.86 -12.69
CA SER A 68 14.49 11.65 -13.60
C SER A 68 14.70 10.21 -14.06
N ALA A 69 13.88 9.26 -13.61
CA ALA A 69 13.95 7.89 -14.07
C ALA A 69 13.57 7.81 -15.55
N CYS A 70 14.31 6.99 -16.30
CA CYS A 70 13.98 6.75 -17.70
C CYS A 70 12.90 5.68 -17.83
N THR A 71 11.78 6.06 -18.45
CA THR A 71 10.66 5.20 -18.82
C THR A 71 10.61 5.12 -20.35
N GLY A 72 11.24 4.09 -20.92
CA GLY A 72 11.44 4.01 -22.37
C GLY A 72 12.44 5.07 -22.85
N SER A 73 12.04 5.90 -23.82
CA SER A 73 12.86 7.00 -24.35
C SER A 73 12.80 8.29 -23.54
N GLU A 74 11.87 8.40 -22.59
CA GLU A 74 11.64 9.60 -21.78
C GLU A 74 12.34 9.51 -20.43
N CYS A 75 13.19 10.47 -20.09
CA CYS A 75 13.94 10.50 -18.82
C CYS A 75 13.44 11.58 -17.83
N ASN A 76 12.15 11.88 -17.90
CA ASN A 76 11.48 12.88 -17.06
C ASN A 76 10.81 12.28 -15.80
N GLY A 77 11.10 11.01 -15.48
CA GLY A 77 10.47 10.28 -14.38
C GLY A 77 8.98 9.97 -14.61
N LEU A 78 8.32 9.54 -13.55
CA LEU A 78 6.92 9.11 -13.55
C LEU A 78 5.92 10.27 -13.45
N ALA A 79 6.36 11.46 -13.01
CA ALA A 79 5.49 12.61 -12.78
C ALA A 79 4.54 12.95 -13.95
N PRO A 80 4.99 13.05 -15.22
CA PRO A 80 4.08 13.37 -16.32
C PRO A 80 3.00 12.29 -16.55
N PHE A 81 3.37 11.01 -16.42
CA PHE A 81 2.44 9.89 -16.58
C PHE A 81 1.41 9.83 -15.44
N PHE A 82 1.84 10.06 -14.21
CA PHE A 82 0.95 10.14 -13.05
C PHE A 82 -0.11 11.24 -13.24
N TRP A 83 0.29 12.43 -13.68
CA TRP A 83 -0.66 13.51 -13.94
C TRP A 83 -1.59 13.23 -15.12
N ASN A 84 -1.15 12.49 -16.14
CA ASN A 84 -2.04 12.02 -17.19
C ASN A 84 -3.12 11.09 -16.64
N SER A 85 -2.76 10.16 -15.74
CA SER A 85 -3.74 9.30 -15.05
C SER A 85 -4.72 10.11 -14.22
N VAL A 86 -4.26 11.11 -13.45
CA VAL A 86 -5.16 11.99 -12.66
C VAL A 86 -6.14 12.72 -13.56
N LYS A 87 -5.67 13.30 -14.68
CA LYS A 87 -6.51 14.00 -15.66
C LYS A 87 -7.57 13.09 -16.29
N ILE A 88 -7.35 11.78 -16.35
CA ILE A 88 -8.32 10.80 -16.86
C ILE A 88 -9.28 10.34 -15.77
N VAL A 89 -8.74 9.92 -14.62
CA VAL A 89 -9.51 9.28 -13.53
C VAL A 89 -10.48 10.27 -12.90
N VAL A 90 -10.05 11.51 -12.62
CA VAL A 90 -10.90 12.50 -11.94
C VAL A 90 -12.20 12.78 -12.70
N PRO A 91 -12.18 13.18 -13.98
CA PRO A 91 -13.43 13.40 -14.71
C PRO A 91 -14.24 12.12 -14.90
N ALA A 92 -13.58 10.97 -15.11
CA ALA A 92 -14.28 9.69 -15.26
C ALA A 92 -15.07 9.31 -14.00
N VAL A 93 -14.47 9.46 -12.81
CA VAL A 93 -15.12 9.21 -11.52
C VAL A 93 -16.25 10.21 -11.28
N LEU A 94 -16.05 11.49 -11.57
CA LEU A 94 -17.10 12.50 -11.40
C LEU A 94 -18.32 12.20 -12.28
N ILE A 95 -18.11 11.94 -13.58
CA ILE A 95 -19.20 11.66 -14.51
C ILE A 95 -19.92 10.36 -14.12
N SER A 96 -19.18 9.29 -13.83
CA SER A 96 -19.78 8.00 -13.48
C SER A 96 -20.54 8.06 -12.16
N THR A 97 -20.03 8.80 -11.18
CA THR A 97 -20.71 9.00 -9.90
C THR A 97 -21.98 9.82 -10.06
N VAL A 98 -21.96 10.90 -10.85
CA VAL A 98 -23.14 11.73 -11.12
C VAL A 98 -24.22 10.91 -11.83
N VAL A 99 -23.85 10.19 -12.88
CA VAL A 99 -24.79 9.31 -13.60
C VAL A 99 -25.30 8.20 -12.69
N GLY A 100 -24.43 7.56 -11.91
CA GLY A 100 -24.83 6.52 -10.95
C GLY A 100 -25.80 7.03 -9.90
N ALA A 101 -25.52 8.19 -9.29
CA ALA A 101 -26.38 8.80 -8.28
C ALA A 101 -27.78 9.16 -8.81
N PHE A 102 -27.91 9.47 -10.11
CA PHE A 102 -29.23 9.66 -10.73
C PHE A 102 -29.98 8.35 -11.00
N ASN A 103 -29.28 7.22 -11.13
CA ASN A 103 -29.87 5.91 -11.40
C ASN A 103 -30.07 5.04 -10.15
N GLY A 104 -29.52 5.43 -8.99
CA GLY A 104 -29.58 4.69 -7.72
C GLY A 104 -28.28 3.98 -7.41
#